data_AF-A0A965GUL4-F1
#
_entry.id   AF-A0A965GUL4-F1
#
_cell.length_a   1.000
_cell.length_b   1.000
_cell.length_c   1.000
_cell.angle_alpha   90.00
_cell.angle_beta   90.00
_cell.angle_gamma   90.00
#
_symmetry.space_group_name_H-M   'P 1'
#
loop_
_entity.id
_entity.type
_entity.pdbx_description
1 polymer ?
#
loop_
_entity_poly.entity_id
_entity_poly.type
_entity_poly.pdbx_seq_one_letter_code
_entity_poly.pdbx_strand_id
1 'polypeptide(L)'
;MIRLESILKTFEASSTSHAVFDDAQIAHGVCTNGFSIMKAMHKVILALLLATAPSIMAAPSSPVVAIAEQTDPAKLATLKGEGAANPRLQKCVYWLAYAEAQGEKPEAVRDESAKLNKTADTPYAGFVSWGLLENLKIAKELGLLTSEGMAELKRGKSATITKGQYAGQEAEAGLVIPKAVCPELQNQVMNLELLPASLNRSPSDKVTDRAKIFAKELYEAKLLSDEGWTKVQGFSPSGPKN
;
A
#
# COMPACT_ATOMS: atom_id res chain seq x y z
N MET A 1 -39.58 -5.15 14.64
CA MET A 1 -38.82 -3.96 15.06
C MET A 1 -38.67 -4.00 16.57
N ILE A 2 -37.76 -4.84 17.04
CA ILE A 2 -37.53 -5.16 18.46
C ILE A 2 -36.02 -5.00 18.70
N ARG A 3 -35.67 -4.38 19.84
CA ARG A 3 -34.35 -4.26 20.47
C ARG A 3 -33.32 -3.32 19.84
N LEU A 4 -33.28 -2.09 20.37
CA LEU A 4 -32.00 -1.41 20.63
C LEU A 4 -31.94 -0.66 21.98
N GLU A 5 -33.06 -0.43 22.67
CA GLU A 5 -33.07 0.36 23.92
C GLU A 5 -32.80 -0.43 25.22
N SER A 6 -32.68 -1.77 25.15
CA SER A 6 -32.60 -2.61 26.36
C SER A 6 -31.17 -2.91 26.85
N ILE A 7 -30.13 -2.54 26.10
CA ILE A 7 -28.74 -2.88 26.47
C ILE A 7 -28.05 -1.74 27.22
N LEU A 8 -28.52 -0.50 27.09
CA LEU A 8 -27.90 0.66 27.74
C LEU A 8 -28.30 0.84 29.22
N LYS A 9 -29.39 0.20 29.68
CA LYS A 9 -29.85 0.29 31.09
C LYS A 9 -29.21 -0.71 32.04
N THR A 10 -28.43 -1.67 31.54
CA THR A 10 -27.84 -2.74 32.38
C THR A 10 -26.42 -2.43 32.84
N PHE A 11 -25.82 -1.32 32.38
CA PHE A 11 -24.43 -0.97 32.72
C PHE A 11 -24.30 0.05 33.87
N GLU A 12 -25.38 0.75 34.24
CA GLU A 12 -25.34 1.78 35.30
C GLU A 12 -25.68 1.28 36.72
N ALA A 13 -25.99 -0.01 36.90
CA ALA A 13 -26.50 -0.54 38.17
C ALA A 13 -25.49 -1.38 38.99
N SER A 14 -24.17 -1.27 38.74
CA SER A 14 -23.16 -2.08 39.45
C SER A 14 -21.95 -1.29 39.95
N SER A 15 -22.17 -0.14 40.60
CA SER A 15 -21.14 0.47 41.43
C SER A 15 -21.73 1.28 42.59
N THR A 16 -22.26 0.56 43.58
CA THR A 16 -22.49 1.10 44.92
C THR A 16 -22.17 0.03 45.95
N SER A 17 -20.90 -0.10 46.32
CA SER A 17 -20.52 -0.76 47.57
C SER A 17 -20.35 0.29 48.66
N HIS A 18 -21.25 0.23 49.65
CA HIS A 18 -21.13 0.92 50.92
C HIS A 18 -19.82 0.57 51.64
N ALA A 19 -19.08 1.59 52.09
CA ALA A 19 -18.16 1.45 53.21
C ALA A 19 -18.65 2.36 54.33
N VAL A 20 -19.07 1.71 55.41
CA VAL A 20 -19.44 2.29 56.71
C VAL A 20 -18.14 2.55 57.47
N PHE A 21 -17.92 3.77 57.96
CA PHE A 21 -17.01 4.03 59.08
C PHE A 21 -17.57 5.17 59.93
N ASP A 22 -17.75 4.83 61.21
CA ASP A 22 -18.30 5.63 62.29
C ASP A 22 -17.49 6.89 62.61
N ASP A 23 -18.24 7.92 63.02
CA ASP A 23 -17.79 9.12 63.69
C ASP A 23 -17.12 8.82 65.04
N ALA A 24 -15.90 9.33 65.24
CA ALA A 24 -15.47 9.89 66.52
C ALA A 24 -14.18 10.73 66.34
N GLN A 25 -14.33 12.04 66.12
CA GLN A 25 -13.30 13.01 66.50
C GLN A 25 -13.71 13.71 67.79
N ILE A 26 -12.85 13.63 68.82
CA ILE A 26 -12.79 14.62 69.88
C ILE A 26 -11.50 15.43 69.72
N ALA A 27 -11.74 16.66 69.27
CA ALA A 27 -11.23 17.93 69.79
C ALA A 27 -9.80 18.42 69.50
N HIS A 28 -9.80 19.74 69.27
CA HIS A 28 -8.73 20.72 69.30
C HIS A 28 -7.70 20.69 68.17
N GLY A 29 -7.77 21.73 67.35
CA GLY A 29 -6.57 22.53 67.16
C GLY A 29 -6.25 22.98 65.74
N VAL A 30 -6.39 24.30 65.55
CA VAL A 30 -5.38 25.17 64.93
C VAL A 30 -5.35 25.27 63.39
N CYS A 31 -5.43 26.55 62.97
CA CYS A 31 -4.92 27.17 61.75
C CYS A 31 -5.51 26.83 60.38
N THR A 32 -6.35 27.75 59.92
CA THR A 32 -6.15 28.50 58.65
C THR A 32 -4.98 28.03 57.79
N ASN A 33 -5.26 27.31 56.67
CA ASN A 33 -4.51 27.32 55.39
C ASN A 33 -4.97 26.23 54.38
N GLY A 34 -6.21 25.72 54.45
CA GLY A 34 -6.65 24.58 53.61
C GLY A 34 -7.02 24.88 52.15
N PHE A 35 -7.16 26.15 51.74
CA PHE A 35 -7.73 26.47 50.43
C PHE A 35 -6.72 26.41 49.26
N SER A 36 -5.41 26.47 49.53
CA SER A 36 -4.39 26.44 48.47
C SER A 36 -3.98 25.03 48.04
N ILE A 37 -4.22 24.01 48.87
CA ILE A 37 -3.70 22.65 48.64
C ILE A 37 -4.61 21.85 47.68
N MET A 38 -5.93 22.06 47.74
CA MET A 38 -6.89 21.40 46.84
C MET A 38 -6.82 21.90 45.39
N LYS A 39 -6.40 23.15 45.16
CA LYS A 39 -6.24 23.72 43.80
C LYS A 39 -4.99 23.21 43.08
N ALA A 40 -3.97 22.80 43.84
CA ALA A 40 -2.75 22.20 43.30
C ALA A 40 -2.96 20.72 42.92
N MET A 41 -3.71 19.96 43.72
CA MET A 41 -3.97 18.54 43.43
C MET A 41 -4.93 18.32 42.25
N HIS A 42 -5.87 19.24 42.01
CA HIS A 42 -6.74 19.19 40.82
C HIS A 42 -5.99 19.39 39.50
N LYS A 43 -4.89 20.17 39.50
CA LYS A 43 -4.07 20.36 38.29
C LYS A 43 -3.17 19.16 38.00
N VAL A 44 -2.72 18.44 39.03
CA VAL A 44 -1.87 17.26 38.87
C VAL A 44 -2.67 16.05 38.40
N ILE A 45 -3.92 15.88 38.86
CA ILE A 45 -4.79 14.78 38.42
C ILE A 45 -5.34 15.03 37.00
N LEU A 46 -5.60 16.29 36.62
CA LEU A 46 -6.01 16.63 35.25
C LEU A 46 -4.84 16.57 34.25
N ALA A 47 -3.59 16.72 34.71
CA ALA A 47 -2.41 16.56 33.86
C ALA A 47 -2.02 15.08 33.63
N LEU A 48 -2.39 14.17 34.55
CA LEU A 48 -2.06 12.74 34.41
C LEU A 48 -3.07 11.95 33.57
N LEU A 49 -4.26 12.51 33.30
CA LEU A 49 -5.27 11.91 32.41
C LEU A 49 -5.18 12.36 30.94
N LEU A 50 -4.22 13.22 30.60
CA LEU A 50 -4.04 13.76 29.24
C LEU A 50 -2.90 13.09 28.44
N ALA A 51 -2.44 11.91 28.85
CA ALA A 51 -1.32 11.20 28.21
C ALA A 51 -1.72 9.87 27.54
N THR A 52 -3.01 9.55 27.43
CA THR A 52 -3.49 8.38 26.68
C THR A 52 -4.50 8.83 25.62
N ALA A 53 -4.12 9.77 24.76
CA ALA A 53 -4.78 9.86 23.48
C ALA A 53 -4.40 8.60 22.69
N PRO A 54 -5.34 7.70 22.36
CA PRO A 54 -5.04 6.71 21.34
C PRO A 54 -4.69 7.49 20.09
N SER A 55 -3.44 7.36 19.63
CA SER A 55 -3.08 7.76 18.28
C SER A 55 -4.13 7.14 17.38
N ILE A 56 -4.94 7.97 16.72
CA ILE A 56 -5.80 7.54 15.63
C ILE A 56 -4.84 7.17 14.51
N MET A 57 -4.23 5.98 14.63
CA MET A 57 -3.60 5.31 13.52
C MET A 57 -4.76 5.08 12.56
N ALA A 58 -4.78 5.84 11.46
CA ALA A 58 -5.71 5.58 10.37
C ALA A 58 -5.74 4.06 10.13
N ALA A 59 -6.92 3.46 10.21
CA ALA A 59 -7.06 2.04 9.93
C ALA A 59 -6.35 1.76 8.60
N PRO A 60 -5.54 0.69 8.51
CA PRO A 60 -4.89 0.37 7.25
C PRO A 60 -5.99 0.31 6.19
N SER A 61 -5.84 1.12 5.13
CA SER A 61 -6.72 1.04 3.97
C SER A 61 -6.82 -0.42 3.56
N SER A 62 -8.03 -0.93 3.32
CA SER A 62 -8.18 -2.31 2.89
C SER A 62 -7.32 -2.56 1.65
N PRO A 63 -6.78 -3.78 1.45
CA PRO A 63 -5.94 -4.09 0.29
C PRO A 63 -6.60 -3.67 -1.03
N VAL A 64 -7.92 -3.91 -1.13
CA VAL A 64 -8.76 -3.53 -2.27
C VAL A 64 -8.70 -2.02 -2.55
N VAL A 65 -8.93 -1.19 -1.52
CA VAL A 65 -8.88 0.28 -1.68
C VAL A 65 -7.47 0.72 -2.05
N ALA A 66 -6.45 0.19 -1.36
CA ALA A 66 -5.08 0.59 -1.59
C ALA A 66 -4.60 0.28 -3.02
N ILE A 67 -4.91 -0.91 -3.55
CA ILE A 67 -4.56 -1.33 -4.91
C ILE A 67 -5.36 -0.53 -5.94
N ALA A 68 -6.66 -0.29 -5.70
CA ALA A 68 -7.48 0.54 -6.58
C ALA A 68 -6.86 1.93 -6.78
N GLU A 69 -6.36 2.55 -5.71
CA GLU A 69 -5.70 3.86 -5.78
C GLU A 69 -4.35 3.83 -6.50
N GLN A 70 -3.56 2.75 -6.36
CA GLN A 70 -2.26 2.65 -7.05
C GLN A 70 -2.41 2.39 -8.55
N THR A 71 -3.54 1.82 -8.98
CA THR A 71 -3.79 1.36 -10.36
C THR A 71 -4.83 2.19 -11.11
N ASP A 72 -5.35 3.24 -10.48
CA ASP A 72 -6.28 4.18 -11.11
C ASP A 72 -5.60 4.91 -12.30
N PRO A 73 -6.13 4.77 -13.53
CA PRO A 73 -5.51 5.38 -14.71
C PRO A 73 -5.40 6.90 -14.63
N ALA A 74 -6.38 7.57 -14.03
CA ALA A 74 -6.37 9.03 -13.88
C ALA A 74 -5.28 9.45 -12.89
N LYS A 75 -5.10 8.72 -11.78
CA LYS A 75 -4.00 8.98 -10.84
C LYS A 75 -2.63 8.71 -11.48
N LEU A 76 -2.48 7.63 -12.24
CA LEU A 76 -1.24 7.29 -12.94
C LEU A 76 -0.87 8.34 -14.01
N ALA A 77 -1.86 8.90 -14.72
CA ALA A 77 -1.64 9.95 -15.70
C ALA A 77 -1.08 11.25 -15.09
N THR A 78 -1.29 11.49 -13.79
CA THR A 78 -0.74 12.68 -13.10
C THR A 78 0.74 12.56 -12.72
N LEU A 79 1.31 11.35 -12.78
CA LEU A 79 2.67 11.11 -12.33
C LEU A 79 3.69 11.76 -13.27
N LYS A 80 4.68 12.42 -12.69
CA LYS A 80 5.76 13.12 -13.40
C LYS A 80 7.11 12.59 -12.95
N GLY A 81 8.05 12.54 -13.89
CA GLY A 81 9.41 12.06 -13.64
C GLY A 81 9.60 10.59 -14.02
N GLU A 82 10.87 10.20 -14.10
CA GLU A 82 11.27 8.83 -14.41
C GLU A 82 11.07 7.92 -13.19
N GLY A 83 10.55 6.72 -13.42
CA GLY A 83 10.28 5.75 -12.35
C GLY A 83 9.17 6.17 -11.37
N ALA A 84 8.36 7.19 -11.70
CA ALA A 84 7.33 7.70 -10.80
C ALA A 84 6.24 6.67 -10.45
N ALA A 85 6.03 5.67 -11.31
CA ALA A 85 5.12 4.56 -11.06
C ALA A 85 5.76 3.39 -10.28
N ASN A 86 7.09 3.37 -10.08
CA ASN A 86 7.78 2.27 -9.38
C ASN A 86 7.22 2.06 -7.97
N PRO A 87 7.03 3.12 -7.14
CA PRO A 87 6.43 2.95 -5.82
C PRO A 87 4.99 2.42 -5.85
N ARG A 88 4.26 2.60 -6.96
CA ARG A 88 2.89 2.08 -7.14
C ARG A 88 2.93 0.56 -7.25
N LEU A 89 3.79 0.02 -8.11
CA LEU A 89 3.96 -1.43 -8.26
C LEU A 89 4.39 -2.07 -6.94
N GLN A 90 5.42 -1.53 -6.28
CA GLN A 90 5.93 -2.08 -5.01
C GLN A 90 4.83 -2.15 -3.94
N LYS A 91 4.01 -1.10 -3.82
CA LYS A 91 2.86 -1.08 -2.91
C LYS A 91 1.79 -2.08 -3.30
N CYS A 92 1.49 -2.26 -4.58
CA CYS A 92 0.53 -3.27 -5.02
C CYS A 92 0.98 -4.68 -4.61
N VAL A 93 2.26 -5.01 -4.82
CA VAL A 93 2.83 -6.31 -4.42
C VAL A 93 2.72 -6.51 -2.91
N TYR A 94 3.03 -5.48 -2.10
CA TYR A 94 2.82 -5.51 -0.65
C TYR A 94 1.37 -5.84 -0.29
N TRP A 95 0.40 -5.12 -0.85
CA TRP A 95 -1.01 -5.28 -0.47
C TRP A 95 -1.58 -6.64 -0.91
N LEU A 96 -1.16 -7.15 -2.07
CA LEU A 96 -1.53 -8.49 -2.51
C LEU A 96 -0.95 -9.57 -1.60
N ALA A 97 0.34 -9.49 -1.27
CA ALA A 97 0.98 -10.42 -0.34
C ALA A 97 0.37 -10.34 1.07
N TYR A 98 0.05 -9.13 1.53
CA TYR A 98 -0.62 -8.91 2.81
C TYR A 98 -2.01 -9.57 2.83
N ALA A 99 -2.83 -9.35 1.80
CA ALA A 99 -4.15 -9.95 1.70
C ALA A 99 -4.09 -11.48 1.63
N GLU A 100 -3.14 -12.03 0.86
CA GLU A 100 -2.91 -13.47 0.78
C GLU A 100 -2.53 -14.05 2.15
N ALA A 101 -1.69 -13.37 2.92
CA ALA A 101 -1.34 -13.77 4.28
C ALA A 101 -2.54 -13.70 5.26
N GLN A 102 -3.57 -12.90 4.95
CA GLN A 102 -4.84 -12.88 5.69
C GLN A 102 -5.84 -13.95 5.21
N GLY A 103 -5.47 -14.80 4.23
CA GLY A 103 -6.32 -15.85 3.67
C GLY A 103 -7.22 -15.38 2.53
N GLU A 104 -7.06 -14.15 2.03
CA GLU A 104 -7.77 -13.67 0.86
C GLU A 104 -7.10 -14.17 -0.44
N LYS A 105 -7.87 -14.29 -1.52
CA LYS A 105 -7.31 -14.64 -2.83
C LYS A 105 -6.84 -13.38 -3.55
N PRO A 106 -5.55 -13.27 -3.97
CA PRO A 106 -5.04 -12.10 -4.69
C PRO A 106 -5.88 -11.70 -5.91
N GLU A 107 -6.42 -12.68 -6.63
CA GLU A 107 -7.27 -12.47 -7.80
C GLU A 107 -8.57 -11.74 -7.43
N ALA A 108 -9.22 -12.16 -6.34
CA ALA A 108 -10.46 -11.55 -5.86
C ALA A 108 -10.22 -10.11 -5.38
N VAL A 109 -9.13 -9.87 -4.66
CA VAL A 109 -8.74 -8.52 -4.21
C VAL A 109 -8.55 -7.58 -5.40
N ARG A 110 -7.89 -8.04 -6.46
CA ARG A 110 -7.73 -7.25 -7.68
C ARG A 110 -9.06 -7.04 -8.40
N ASP A 111 -9.90 -8.07 -8.49
CA ASP A 111 -11.23 -7.97 -9.10
C ASP A 111 -12.05 -6.86 -8.46
N GLU A 112 -12.07 -6.81 -7.14
CA GLU A 112 -12.74 -5.74 -6.39
C GLU A 112 -12.06 -4.39 -6.55
N SER A 113 -10.73 -4.35 -6.60
CA SER A 113 -9.97 -3.10 -6.80
C SER A 113 -10.30 -2.44 -8.14
N ALA A 114 -10.44 -3.25 -9.19
CA ALA A 114 -10.82 -2.78 -10.52
C ALA A 114 -12.25 -2.23 -10.57
N LYS A 115 -13.17 -2.75 -9.73
CA LYS A 115 -14.52 -2.18 -9.59
C LYS A 115 -14.45 -0.81 -8.95
N LEU A 116 -13.63 -0.63 -7.91
CA LEU A 116 -13.49 0.64 -7.20
C LEU A 116 -12.91 1.76 -8.07
N ASN A 117 -11.89 1.47 -8.90
CA ASN A 117 -11.33 2.45 -9.84
C ASN A 117 -12.05 2.47 -11.20
N LYS A 118 -13.20 1.79 -11.32
CA LYS A 118 -14.08 1.78 -12.50
C LYS A 118 -13.44 1.24 -13.78
N THR A 119 -12.46 0.35 -13.66
CA THR A 119 -11.79 -0.30 -14.80
C THR A 119 -12.25 -1.73 -15.05
N ALA A 120 -13.05 -2.33 -14.15
CA ALA A 120 -13.41 -3.75 -14.19
C ALA A 120 -13.95 -4.25 -15.54
N ASP A 121 -14.74 -3.45 -16.24
CA ASP A 121 -15.37 -3.80 -17.52
C ASP A 121 -14.54 -3.37 -18.74
N THR A 122 -13.26 -3.07 -18.54
CA THR A 122 -12.35 -2.62 -19.60
C THR A 122 -11.20 -3.61 -19.79
N PRO A 123 -10.59 -3.71 -20.99
CA PRO A 123 -9.40 -4.53 -21.20
C PRO A 123 -8.24 -4.18 -20.24
N TYR A 124 -8.17 -2.93 -19.78
CA TYR A 124 -7.14 -2.44 -18.86
C TYR A 124 -7.05 -3.28 -17.58
N ALA A 125 -8.20 -3.64 -16.99
CA ALA A 125 -8.23 -4.44 -15.76
C ALA A 125 -7.59 -5.82 -15.95
N GLY A 126 -7.75 -6.43 -17.14
CA GLY A 126 -7.11 -7.71 -17.47
C GLY A 126 -5.58 -7.62 -17.48
N PHE A 127 -5.02 -6.61 -18.15
CA PHE A 127 -3.56 -6.42 -18.19
C PHE A 127 -2.96 -6.05 -16.84
N VAL A 128 -3.65 -5.19 -16.06
CA VAL A 128 -3.23 -4.89 -14.69
C VAL A 128 -3.29 -6.14 -13.82
N SER A 129 -4.34 -6.95 -13.95
CA SER A 129 -4.45 -8.23 -13.24
C SER A 129 -3.26 -9.13 -13.51
N TRP A 130 -2.97 -9.37 -14.79
CA TRP A 130 -1.88 -10.22 -15.21
C TRP A 130 -0.53 -9.71 -14.68
N GLY A 131 -0.24 -8.42 -14.90
CA GLY A 131 1.03 -7.83 -14.46
C GLY A 131 1.21 -7.88 -12.94
N LEU A 132 0.16 -7.60 -12.16
CA LEU A 132 0.25 -7.65 -10.70
C LEU A 132 0.46 -9.06 -10.15
N LEU A 133 -0.22 -10.06 -10.70
CA LEU A 133 -0.09 -11.45 -10.26
C LEU A 133 1.30 -12.02 -10.63
N GLU A 134 1.82 -11.69 -11.81
CA GLU A 134 3.17 -12.10 -12.18
C GLU A 134 4.22 -11.45 -11.27
N ASN A 135 4.05 -10.16 -10.94
CA ASN A 135 4.94 -9.49 -9.99
C ASN A 135 4.85 -10.06 -8.57
N LEU A 136 3.67 -10.49 -8.10
CA LEU A 136 3.53 -11.20 -6.82
C LEU A 136 4.29 -12.54 -6.83
N LYS A 137 4.18 -13.29 -7.93
CA LYS A 137 4.92 -14.54 -8.13
C LYS A 137 6.42 -14.29 -8.13
N ILE A 138 6.91 -13.31 -8.90
CA ILE A 138 8.33 -12.92 -8.92
C ILE A 138 8.80 -12.55 -7.50
N ALA A 139 8.01 -11.79 -6.75
CA ALA A 139 8.34 -11.41 -5.38
C ALA A 139 8.51 -12.62 -4.45
N LYS A 140 7.70 -13.68 -4.62
CA LYS A 140 7.84 -14.94 -3.87
C LYS A 140 9.10 -15.72 -4.25
N GLU A 141 9.39 -15.79 -5.55
CA GLU A 141 10.54 -16.49 -6.13
C GLU A 141 11.87 -15.83 -5.72
N LEU A 142 11.93 -14.50 -5.75
CA LEU A 142 13.08 -13.69 -5.31
C LEU A 142 13.20 -13.58 -3.78
N GLY A 143 12.18 -14.02 -3.03
CA GLY A 143 12.18 -13.97 -1.57
C GLY A 143 12.05 -12.56 -1.00
N LEU A 144 11.27 -11.69 -1.64
CA LEU A 144 11.05 -10.31 -1.20
C LEU A 144 10.09 -10.20 -0.01
N LEU A 145 9.29 -11.22 0.25
CA LEU A 145 8.19 -11.18 1.22
C LEU A 145 8.65 -11.54 2.66
N THR A 146 9.86 -11.13 3.04
CA THR A 146 10.31 -11.17 4.45
C THR A 146 9.71 -10.00 5.23
N SER A 147 9.87 -9.98 6.56
CA SER A 147 9.40 -8.86 7.39
C SER A 147 10.01 -7.53 6.97
N GLU A 148 11.31 -7.52 6.66
CA GLU A 148 12.06 -6.35 6.18
C GLU A 148 11.62 -5.95 4.78
N GLY A 149 11.54 -6.91 3.86
CA GLY A 149 11.12 -6.65 2.49
C GLY A 149 9.68 -6.12 2.42
N MET A 150 8.76 -6.70 3.18
CA MET A 150 7.38 -6.20 3.30
C MET A 150 7.33 -4.77 3.86
N ALA A 151 8.22 -4.40 4.78
CA ALA A 151 8.30 -3.02 5.29
C ALA A 151 8.76 -2.02 4.22
N GLU A 152 9.68 -2.42 3.35
CA GLU A 152 10.14 -1.61 2.22
C GLU A 152 9.06 -1.50 1.12
N LEU A 153 8.47 -2.61 0.72
CA LEU A 153 7.39 -2.65 -0.28
C LEU A 153 6.19 -1.79 0.14
N LYS A 154 5.80 -1.84 1.42
CA LYS A 154 4.73 -1.00 1.99
C LYS A 154 4.99 0.50 1.78
N ARG A 155 6.25 0.92 1.86
CA ARG A 155 6.68 2.31 1.65
C ARG A 155 6.83 2.65 0.16
N GLY A 156 6.72 1.66 -0.72
CA GLY A 156 6.95 1.80 -2.16
C GLY A 156 8.43 1.78 -2.54
N LYS A 157 9.27 1.17 -1.72
CA LYS A 157 10.71 1.02 -1.96
C LYS A 157 11.03 -0.36 -2.51
N SER A 158 12.17 -0.50 -3.18
CA SER A 158 12.68 -1.78 -3.65
C SER A 158 13.12 -2.64 -2.46
N ALA A 159 12.63 -3.87 -2.39
CA ALA A 159 13.06 -4.84 -1.39
C ALA A 159 14.35 -5.55 -1.82
N THR A 160 15.13 -6.02 -0.85
CA THR A 160 16.33 -6.83 -1.10
C THR A 160 15.93 -8.27 -1.42
N ILE A 161 16.50 -8.82 -2.50
CA ILE A 161 16.37 -10.21 -2.92
C ILE A 161 17.07 -11.10 -1.90
N THR A 162 16.39 -12.14 -1.43
CA THR A 162 16.94 -13.09 -0.44
C THR A 162 17.14 -14.49 -1.00
N LYS A 163 16.63 -14.78 -2.19
CA LYS A 163 16.69 -16.10 -2.84
C LYS A 163 17.35 -16.03 -4.22
N GLY A 164 18.04 -17.12 -4.59
CA GLY A 164 18.60 -17.32 -5.92
C GLY A 164 19.90 -16.56 -6.19
N GLN A 165 20.34 -16.57 -7.44
CA GLN A 165 21.63 -16.04 -7.89
C GLN A 165 21.79 -14.51 -7.72
N TYR A 166 20.67 -13.80 -7.52
CA TYR A 166 20.65 -12.34 -7.38
C TYR A 166 20.48 -11.89 -5.91
N ALA A 167 20.60 -12.81 -4.94
CA ALA A 167 20.49 -12.49 -3.53
C ALA A 167 21.46 -11.35 -3.13
N GLY A 168 20.97 -10.43 -2.30
CA GLY A 168 21.69 -9.22 -1.89
C GLY A 168 21.48 -8.01 -2.80
N GLN A 169 20.90 -8.18 -4.00
CA GLN A 169 20.50 -7.05 -4.85
C GLN A 169 19.12 -6.50 -4.48
N GLU A 170 18.81 -5.28 -4.91
CA GLU A 170 17.45 -4.75 -4.88
C GLU A 170 16.62 -5.30 -6.06
N ALA A 171 15.34 -5.59 -5.82
CA ALA A 171 14.35 -5.87 -6.86
C ALA A 171 13.69 -4.55 -7.28
N GLU A 172 14.17 -3.97 -8.38
CA GLU A 172 13.71 -2.71 -8.95
C GLU A 172 12.55 -2.95 -9.93
N ALA A 173 11.65 -1.98 -10.06
CA ALA A 173 10.62 -2.01 -11.09
C ALA A 173 11.21 -1.54 -12.43
N GLY A 174 11.34 -2.48 -13.36
CA GLY A 174 11.79 -2.24 -14.73
C GLY A 174 10.64 -2.15 -15.72
N LEU A 175 10.85 -1.46 -16.84
CA LEU A 175 9.86 -1.32 -17.90
C LEU A 175 9.93 -2.51 -18.87
N VAL A 176 8.78 -3.13 -19.16
CA VAL A 176 8.69 -4.20 -20.18
C VAL A 176 8.87 -3.62 -21.57
N ILE A 177 8.13 -2.54 -21.88
CA ILE A 177 8.32 -1.73 -23.09
C ILE A 177 9.03 -0.44 -22.67
N PRO A 178 10.25 -0.16 -23.21
CA PRO A 178 11.01 1.01 -22.81
C PRO A 178 10.28 2.33 -23.09
N LYS A 179 10.45 3.29 -22.18
CA LYS A 179 9.90 4.65 -22.32
C LYS A 179 10.33 5.34 -23.62
N ALA A 180 11.55 5.09 -24.09
CA ALA A 180 12.07 5.64 -25.34
C ALA A 180 11.24 5.20 -26.58
N VAL A 181 10.56 4.05 -26.48
CA VAL A 181 9.68 3.51 -27.52
C VAL A 181 8.25 3.98 -27.30
N CYS A 182 7.70 3.74 -26.11
CA CYS A 182 6.30 4.03 -25.77
C CYS A 182 6.21 4.86 -24.49
N PRO A 183 6.37 6.19 -24.56
CA PRO A 183 6.30 7.06 -23.37
C PRO A 183 4.91 7.06 -22.72
N GLU A 184 3.85 6.78 -23.47
CA GLU A 184 2.47 6.65 -22.96
C GLU A 184 2.30 5.51 -21.93
N LEU A 185 3.17 4.49 -21.99
CA LEU A 185 3.14 3.36 -21.06
C LEU A 185 4.06 3.54 -19.83
N GLN A 186 4.84 4.63 -19.75
CA GLN A 186 5.90 4.76 -18.73
C GLN A 186 5.38 4.71 -17.28
N ASN A 187 4.15 5.17 -17.06
CA ASN A 187 3.53 5.22 -15.73
C ASN A 187 2.52 4.08 -15.50
N GLN A 188 2.34 3.20 -16.49
CA GLN A 188 1.34 2.16 -16.42
C GLN A 188 1.88 0.97 -15.64
N VAL A 189 1.19 0.58 -14.57
CA VAL A 189 1.62 -0.51 -13.69
C VAL A 189 1.71 -1.85 -14.45
N MET A 190 0.87 -2.07 -15.47
CA MET A 190 0.97 -3.28 -16.31
C MET A 190 2.24 -3.35 -17.17
N ASN A 191 2.94 -2.22 -17.36
CA ASN A 191 4.20 -2.16 -18.10
C ASN A 191 5.43 -2.26 -17.18
N LEU A 192 5.23 -2.57 -15.89
CA LEU A 192 6.30 -2.70 -14.91
C LEU A 192 6.47 -4.16 -14.46
N GLU A 193 7.72 -4.57 -14.30
CA GLU A 193 8.12 -5.89 -13.82
C GLU A 193 9.25 -5.79 -12.80
N LEU A 194 9.18 -6.57 -11.73
CA LEU A 194 10.25 -6.67 -10.74
C LEU A 194 11.45 -7.41 -11.32
N LEU A 195 12.59 -6.72 -11.35
CA LEU A 195 13.84 -7.24 -11.88
C LEU A 195 14.97 -6.99 -10.87
N PRO A 196 15.92 -7.93 -10.73
CA PRO A 196 17.18 -7.65 -10.06
C PRO A 196 17.86 -6.40 -10.62
N ALA A 197 18.40 -5.55 -9.76
CA ALA A 197 19.04 -4.29 -10.14
C ALA A 197 20.09 -4.46 -11.26
N SER A 198 20.89 -5.54 -11.25
CA SER A 198 21.87 -5.78 -12.30
C SER A 198 21.24 -6.03 -13.68
N LEU A 199 20.07 -6.68 -13.73
CA LEU A 199 19.33 -6.91 -14.97
C LEU A 199 18.60 -5.66 -15.42
N ASN A 200 18.00 -4.92 -14.49
CA ASN A 200 17.28 -3.68 -14.80
C ASN A 200 18.21 -2.59 -15.35
N ARG A 201 19.44 -2.51 -14.82
CA ARG A 201 20.45 -1.55 -15.26
C ARG A 201 21.25 -1.98 -16.48
N SER A 202 21.09 -3.22 -16.94
CA SER A 202 21.67 -3.69 -18.20
C SER A 202 20.71 -3.31 -19.32
N PRO A 203 20.92 -2.18 -20.02
CA PRO A 203 20.03 -1.79 -21.10
C PRO A 203 20.17 -2.84 -22.20
N SER A 204 19.13 -3.63 -22.45
CA SER A 204 19.01 -4.24 -23.76
C SER A 204 18.42 -3.17 -24.65
N ASP A 205 19.18 -2.68 -25.62
CA ASP A 205 18.69 -1.71 -26.63
C ASP A 205 17.64 -2.33 -27.58
N LYS A 206 16.92 -3.36 -27.14
CA LYS A 206 16.09 -4.22 -27.94
C LYS A 206 14.73 -4.35 -27.28
N VAL A 207 13.68 -4.09 -28.05
CA VAL A 207 12.36 -4.59 -27.69
C VAL A 207 12.40 -6.12 -27.87
N THR A 208 12.27 -6.84 -26.76
CA THR A 208 12.23 -8.31 -26.76
C THR A 208 10.99 -8.82 -27.50
N ASP A 209 11.02 -10.05 -27.99
CA ASP A 209 9.84 -10.62 -28.66
C ASP A 209 8.64 -10.72 -27.72
N ARG A 210 8.89 -10.95 -26.42
CA ARG A 210 7.86 -10.85 -25.37
C ARG A 210 7.24 -9.45 -25.32
N ALA A 211 8.05 -8.41 -25.34
CA ALA A 211 7.56 -7.03 -25.34
C ALA A 211 6.79 -6.68 -26.62
N LYS A 212 7.16 -7.24 -27.78
CA LYS A 212 6.41 -7.07 -29.04
C LYS A 212 5.04 -7.73 -28.98
N ILE A 213 4.96 -8.96 -28.45
CA ILE A 213 3.69 -9.67 -28.25
C ILE A 213 2.80 -8.88 -27.29
N PHE A 214 3.34 -8.46 -26.16
CA PHE A 214 2.62 -7.64 -25.18
C PHE A 214 2.10 -6.33 -25.78
N ALA A 215 2.94 -5.61 -26.54
CA ALA A 215 2.53 -4.39 -27.22
C ALA A 215 1.42 -4.62 -28.26
N LYS A 216 1.47 -5.76 -28.98
CA LYS A 216 0.43 -6.13 -29.94
C LYS A 216 -0.92 -6.33 -29.24
N GLU A 217 -0.93 -7.05 -28.11
CA GLU A 217 -2.14 -7.28 -27.32
C GLU A 217 -2.71 -5.96 -26.78
N LEU A 218 -1.86 -5.05 -26.29
CA LEU A 218 -2.28 -3.72 -25.86
C LEU A 218 -2.88 -2.90 -27.02
N TYR A 219 -2.29 -3.00 -28.21
CA TYR A 219 -2.76 -2.32 -29.41
C TYR A 219 -4.13 -2.84 -29.87
N GLU A 220 -4.30 -4.16 -29.92
CA GLU A 220 -5.58 -4.80 -30.25
C GLU A 220 -6.69 -4.41 -29.25
N ALA A 221 -6.32 -4.26 -27.97
CA ALA A 221 -7.19 -3.81 -26.89
C ALA A 221 -7.44 -2.29 -26.85
N LYS A 222 -6.87 -1.51 -27.80
CA LYS A 222 -6.95 -0.03 -27.84
C LYS A 222 -6.36 0.67 -26.61
N LEU A 223 -5.39 0.03 -25.97
CA LEU A 223 -4.62 0.57 -24.84
C LEU A 223 -3.23 1.09 -25.23
N LEU A 224 -2.81 0.83 -26.47
CA LEU A 224 -1.62 1.39 -27.10
C LEU A 224 -2.04 2.14 -28.36
N SER A 225 -1.47 3.33 -28.60
CA SER A 225 -1.73 4.13 -29.79
C SER A 225 -1.12 3.53 -31.05
N ASP A 226 -1.64 3.92 -32.23
CA ASP A 226 -1.07 3.55 -33.53
C ASP A 226 0.41 3.99 -33.65
N GLU A 227 0.74 5.17 -33.10
CA GLU A 227 2.12 5.67 -33.05
C GLU A 227 2.99 4.79 -32.15
N GLY A 228 2.51 4.45 -30.95
CA GLY A 228 3.21 3.54 -30.03
C GLY A 228 3.45 2.17 -30.65
N TRP A 229 2.44 1.61 -31.30
CA TRP A 229 2.54 0.31 -31.98
C TRP A 229 3.55 0.34 -33.13
N THR A 230 3.51 1.38 -33.97
CA THR A 230 4.46 1.55 -35.07
C THR A 230 5.89 1.66 -34.57
N LYS A 231 6.12 2.38 -33.46
CA LYS A 231 7.43 2.47 -32.82
C LYS A 231 7.89 1.10 -32.32
N VAL A 232 7.04 0.31 -31.68
CA VAL A 232 7.41 -1.04 -31.22
C VAL A 232 7.80 -1.96 -32.39
N GLN A 233 7.09 -1.88 -33.51
CA GLN A 233 7.40 -2.65 -34.72
C GLN A 233 8.69 -2.19 -35.40
N GLY A 234 8.90 -0.87 -35.47
CA GLY A 234 10.02 -0.23 -36.17
C GLY A 234 11.27 -0.03 -35.32
N PHE A 235 11.23 -0.30 -34.02
CA PHE A 235 12.37 -0.08 -33.14
C PHE A 235 13.48 -1.09 -33.42
N SER A 236 14.46 -0.65 -34.21
CA SER A 236 15.82 -1.17 -34.23
C SER A 236 16.71 -0.08 -33.63
N PRO A 237 17.61 -0.40 -32.68
CA PRO A 237 18.28 0.62 -31.88
C PRO A 237 19.11 1.57 -32.72
N SER A 238 19.09 2.85 -32.33
CA SER A 238 20.09 3.80 -32.77
C SER A 238 21.47 3.27 -32.38
N GLY A 239 22.32 3.04 -33.39
CA GLY A 239 23.70 2.60 -33.22
C GLY A 239 24.53 3.54 -32.34
N PRO A 240 25.76 3.11 -31.97
CA PRO A 240 26.59 3.82 -31.01
C PRO A 240 26.77 5.28 -31.43
N LYS A 241 26.56 6.21 -30.49
CA LYS A 241 26.96 7.60 -30.66
C LYS A 241 28.49 7.61 -30.65
N ASN A 242 29.09 7.74 -31.83
CA ASN A 242 30.51 8.06 -32.00
C ASN A 242 30.82 9.44 -31.42
#